data_AF-A0A8J9YVN8-F1
#
_entry.id   AF-A0A8J9YVN8-F1
#
_cell.length_a   1.000
_cell.length_b   1.000
_cell.length_c   1.000
_cell.angle_alpha   90.00
_cell.angle_beta   90.00
_cell.angle_gamma   90.00
#
_symmetry.space_group_name_H-M   'P 1'
#
loop_
_entity.id
_entity.type
_entity.pdbx_description
1 polymer ?
#
loop_
_entity_poly.entity_id
_entity_poly.type
_entity_poly.pdbx_seq_one_letter_code
_entity_poly.pdbx_strand_id
1 'polypeptide(L)'
;MEPTKVGSWKRAVTCGNGVYHTRGHHSKSMSALLVDYCENALLAAVRICMRGKGVRLKYGVPMLPGTSKAAEGYGFELIWEEMRDEGMEVETHWQVADLTSEKFFRKYFPESKVMYCGGHVGRAHGKQLDKLAAMKTFSKGYQKRHKDYELDKLKCHCTGKQHSATCGCLRPKTIKQMKINHFAALVQSGTDATLCANPGTISC
;
A
#
# COMPACT_ATOMS: atom_id res chain seq x y z
N MET A 1 -26.61 0.15 -12.71
CA MET A 1 -25.98 1.45 -12.41
C MET A 1 -25.62 2.08 -13.75
N GLU A 2 -25.78 3.39 -13.92
CA GLU A 2 -25.35 4.09 -15.14
C GLU A 2 -23.87 3.79 -15.42
N PRO A 3 -23.49 3.27 -16.61
CA PRO A 3 -22.10 2.91 -16.91
C PRO A 3 -21.11 4.08 -16.80
N THR A 4 -21.62 5.30 -16.93
CA THR A 4 -20.83 6.52 -16.85
C THR A 4 -20.67 7.03 -15.42
N LYS A 5 -21.31 6.43 -14.42
CA LYS A 5 -21.18 6.84 -13.01
C LYS A 5 -19.90 6.25 -12.41
N VAL A 6 -19.12 7.07 -11.70
CA VAL A 6 -18.01 6.58 -10.83
C VAL A 6 -18.58 5.60 -9.80
N GLY A 7 -17.91 4.46 -9.62
CA GLY A 7 -18.39 3.33 -8.81
C GLY A 7 -19.26 2.34 -9.59
N SER A 8 -19.56 2.57 -10.87
CA SER A 8 -20.20 1.54 -11.71
C SER A 8 -19.20 0.47 -12.17
N TRP A 9 -19.71 -0.65 -12.72
CA TRP A 9 -18.87 -1.72 -13.26
C TRP A 9 -17.89 -1.27 -14.35
N LYS A 10 -18.22 -0.19 -15.06
CA LYS A 10 -17.39 0.40 -16.12
C LYS A 10 -16.49 1.55 -15.65
N ARG A 11 -16.63 1.96 -14.39
CA ARG A 11 -15.87 3.03 -13.76
C ARG A 11 -15.66 2.70 -12.28
N ALA A 12 -15.18 1.48 -12.01
CA ALA A 12 -15.17 0.92 -10.67
C ALA A 12 -14.13 1.66 -9.80
N VAL A 13 -14.50 1.95 -8.56
CA VAL A 13 -13.56 2.41 -7.54
C VAL A 13 -13.40 1.29 -6.53
N THR A 14 -12.23 0.69 -6.50
CA THR A 14 -12.02 -0.55 -5.73
C THR A 14 -11.03 -0.35 -4.60
N CYS A 15 -11.16 -1.14 -3.54
CA CYS A 15 -10.20 -1.23 -2.45
C CYS A 15 -9.88 -2.69 -2.15
N GLY A 16 -8.60 -3.02 -2.08
CA GLY A 16 -8.11 -4.38 -1.85
C GLY A 16 -7.33 -4.51 -0.54
N ASN A 17 -7.56 -5.59 0.21
CA ASN A 17 -6.64 -6.00 1.27
C ASN A 17 -6.55 -7.53 1.44
N GLY A 18 -5.34 -8.02 1.77
CA GLY A 18 -5.10 -9.38 2.24
C GLY A 18 -5.35 -9.54 3.74
N VAL A 19 -6.16 -10.52 4.13
CA VAL A 19 -6.47 -10.87 5.52
C VAL A 19 -5.90 -12.24 5.86
N TYR A 20 -5.04 -12.30 6.87
CA TYR A 20 -4.40 -13.53 7.34
C TYR A 20 -5.09 -14.03 8.61
N HIS A 21 -5.30 -15.35 8.71
CA HIS A 21 -5.94 -15.96 9.89
C HIS A 21 -5.11 -15.76 11.18
N THR A 22 -3.79 -15.70 11.02
CA THR A 22 -2.82 -15.29 12.03
C THR A 22 -1.84 -14.33 11.39
N ARG A 23 -1.62 -13.14 11.97
CA ARG A 23 -0.66 -12.18 11.40
C ARG A 23 0.76 -12.76 11.44
N GLY A 24 1.45 -12.74 10.30
CA GLY A 24 2.89 -13.05 10.20
C GLY A 24 3.21 -14.33 9.43
N HIS A 25 4.49 -14.72 9.48
CA HIS A 25 5.12 -15.78 8.67
C HIS A 25 4.55 -17.19 8.89
N HIS A 26 3.65 -17.35 9.86
CA HIS A 26 3.07 -18.63 10.27
C HIS A 26 1.63 -18.85 9.80
N SER A 27 1.03 -17.88 9.09
CA SER A 27 -0.33 -18.07 8.60
C SER A 27 -0.38 -19.14 7.52
N LYS A 28 -1.23 -20.13 7.73
CA LYS A 28 -1.47 -21.24 6.79
C LYS A 28 -2.48 -20.86 5.71
N SER A 29 -3.12 -19.71 5.84
CA SER A 29 -4.18 -19.28 4.94
C SER A 29 -4.36 -17.77 4.94
N MET A 30 -4.79 -17.25 3.79
CA MET A 30 -4.98 -15.83 3.53
C MET A 30 -6.24 -15.67 2.67
N SER A 31 -7.02 -14.63 2.95
CA SER A 31 -8.14 -14.21 2.10
C SER A 31 -7.83 -12.87 1.46
N ALA A 32 -7.84 -12.77 0.14
CA ALA A 32 -7.82 -11.49 -0.55
C ALA A 32 -9.26 -11.02 -0.69
N LEU A 33 -9.54 -9.78 -0.29
CA LEU A 33 -10.86 -9.17 -0.38
C LEU A 33 -10.78 -7.96 -1.30
N LEU A 34 -11.70 -7.88 -2.24
CA LEU A 34 -11.92 -6.75 -3.12
C LEU A 34 -13.29 -6.14 -2.83
N VAL A 35 -13.32 -4.84 -2.58
CA VAL A 35 -14.52 -4.11 -2.17
C VAL A 35 -14.72 -2.93 -3.12
N ASP A 36 -15.98 -2.63 -3.44
CA ASP A 36 -16.39 -1.37 -4.02
C ASP A 36 -16.25 -0.28 -2.97
N TYR A 37 -15.37 0.68 -3.21
CA TYR A 37 -15.08 1.73 -2.26
C TYR A 37 -16.24 2.72 -2.09
N CYS A 38 -17.01 2.97 -3.15
CA CYS A 38 -18.11 3.92 -3.14
C CYS A 38 -19.32 3.38 -2.37
N GLU A 39 -19.66 2.10 -2.59
CA GLU A 39 -20.83 1.46 -2.00
C GLU A 39 -20.47 0.62 -0.75
N ASN A 40 -19.19 0.50 -0.42
CA ASN A 40 -18.65 -0.36 0.64
C ASN A 40 -19.17 -1.82 0.54
N ALA A 41 -19.30 -2.31 -0.68
CA ALA A 41 -19.84 -3.63 -1.00
C ALA A 41 -18.73 -4.60 -1.39
N LEU A 42 -18.81 -5.85 -0.93
CA LEU A 42 -17.85 -6.88 -1.35
C LEU A 42 -18.06 -7.22 -2.84
N LEU A 43 -17.01 -7.08 -3.64
CA LEU A 43 -17.01 -7.44 -5.06
C LEU A 43 -16.50 -8.87 -5.26
N ALA A 44 -15.36 -9.19 -4.66
CA ALA A 44 -14.75 -10.50 -4.80
C ALA A 44 -13.98 -10.89 -3.55
N ALA A 45 -13.88 -12.19 -3.31
CA ALA A 45 -13.07 -12.74 -2.24
C ALA A 45 -12.45 -14.06 -2.67
N VAL A 46 -11.13 -14.17 -2.53
CA VAL A 46 -10.40 -15.42 -2.80
C VAL A 46 -9.73 -15.91 -1.53
N ARG A 47 -9.94 -17.18 -1.20
CA ARG A 47 -9.29 -17.86 -0.08
C ARG A 47 -8.14 -18.72 -0.58
N ILE A 48 -6.93 -18.43 -0.13
CA ILE A 48 -5.72 -19.20 -0.46
C ILE A 48 -5.24 -19.95 0.79
N CYS A 49 -4.91 -21.22 0.60
CA CYS A 49 -4.27 -22.06 1.60
C CYS A 49 -2.82 -22.33 1.21
N MET A 50 -1.92 -22.21 2.19
CA MET A 50 -0.46 -22.12 2.00
C MET A 50 0.34 -23.24 2.65
N ARG A 51 -0.27 -24.08 3.51
CA ARG A 51 0.44 -25.19 4.17
C ARG A 51 -0.38 -26.47 4.20
N GLY A 52 0.16 -27.51 3.56
CA GLY A 52 -0.25 -28.90 3.66
C GLY A 52 0.77 -29.81 2.95
N LYS A 53 0.82 -31.11 3.30
CA LYS A 53 1.71 -32.09 2.65
C LYS A 53 1.28 -32.50 1.23
N GLY A 54 0.10 -32.07 0.78
CA GLY A 54 -0.44 -32.39 -0.55
C GLY A 54 -0.11 -31.34 -1.62
N VAL A 55 -0.57 -31.55 -2.85
CA VAL A 55 -0.60 -30.53 -3.92
C VAL A 55 -1.95 -29.80 -3.94
N ARG A 56 -2.99 -30.41 -3.36
CA ARG A 56 -4.35 -29.90 -3.25
C ARG A 56 -4.91 -30.18 -1.85
N LEU A 57 -5.86 -29.35 -1.39
CA LEU A 57 -6.68 -29.68 -0.23
C LEU A 57 -7.64 -30.85 -0.55
N LYS A 58 -8.28 -31.43 0.48
CA LYS A 58 -9.28 -32.51 0.37
C LYS A 58 -10.42 -32.22 -0.64
N TYR A 59 -10.62 -30.95 -1.01
CA TYR A 59 -11.67 -30.47 -1.91
C TYR A 59 -11.14 -29.91 -3.24
N GLY A 60 -9.94 -30.29 -3.67
CA GLY A 60 -9.42 -29.92 -4.99
C GLY A 60 -8.85 -28.50 -5.10
N VAL A 61 -8.94 -27.67 -4.05
CA VAL A 61 -8.35 -26.33 -4.02
C VAL A 61 -6.82 -26.43 -4.11
N PRO A 62 -6.19 -25.84 -5.14
CA PRO A 62 -4.74 -25.80 -5.28
C PRO A 62 -4.10 -25.12 -4.06
N MET A 63 -3.07 -25.73 -3.49
CA MET A 63 -2.27 -25.06 -2.48
C MET A 63 -1.23 -24.18 -3.15
N LEU A 64 -1.09 -22.94 -2.67
CA LEU A 64 -0.07 -22.03 -3.18
C LEU A 64 1.32 -22.51 -2.69
N PRO A 65 2.26 -22.87 -3.57
CA PRO A 65 3.62 -23.28 -3.17
C PRO A 65 4.51 -22.10 -2.74
N GLY A 66 4.02 -20.87 -2.89
CA GLY A 66 4.74 -19.63 -2.61
C GLY A 66 4.80 -19.21 -1.14
N THR A 67 5.43 -18.05 -0.90
CA THR A 67 5.58 -17.47 0.45
C THR A 67 4.34 -16.70 0.89
N SER A 68 4.15 -16.54 2.21
CA SER A 68 3.02 -15.77 2.76
C SER A 68 2.95 -14.33 2.24
N LYS A 69 4.07 -13.75 1.85
CA LYS A 69 4.14 -12.41 1.23
C LYS A 69 3.63 -12.39 -0.20
N ALA A 70 3.87 -13.45 -0.98
CA ALA A 70 3.44 -13.52 -2.38
C ALA A 70 1.95 -13.89 -2.52
N ALA A 71 1.35 -14.47 -1.48
CA ALA A 71 -0.04 -14.93 -1.52
C ALA A 71 -1.03 -13.81 -1.79
N GLU A 72 -0.84 -12.62 -1.20
CA GLU A 72 -1.74 -11.49 -1.39
C GLU A 72 -1.76 -11.04 -2.85
N GLY A 73 -0.58 -10.84 -3.45
CA GLY A 73 -0.46 -10.51 -4.87
C GLY A 73 -1.09 -11.56 -5.79
N TYR A 74 -0.87 -12.86 -5.50
CA TYR A 74 -1.49 -13.95 -6.27
C TYR A 74 -3.02 -14.01 -6.09
N GLY A 75 -3.53 -13.78 -4.89
CA GLY A 75 -4.97 -13.72 -4.64
C GLY A 75 -5.64 -12.59 -5.40
N PHE A 76 -5.00 -11.43 -5.46
CA PHE A 76 -5.45 -10.32 -6.29
C PHE A 76 -5.32 -10.62 -7.78
N GLU A 77 -4.26 -11.30 -8.23
CA GLU A 77 -4.10 -11.72 -9.62
C GLU A 77 -5.29 -12.57 -10.10
N LEU A 78 -5.74 -13.53 -9.29
CA LEU A 78 -6.94 -14.34 -9.58
C LEU A 78 -8.20 -13.51 -9.66
N ILE A 79 -8.40 -12.59 -8.69
CA ILE A 79 -9.56 -11.69 -8.69
C ILE A 79 -9.55 -10.79 -9.93
N TRP A 80 -8.42 -10.18 -10.27
CA TRP A 80 -8.33 -9.25 -11.39
C TRP A 80 -8.54 -9.91 -12.74
N GLU A 81 -8.10 -11.16 -12.90
CA GLU A 81 -8.39 -11.96 -14.08
C GLU A 81 -9.88 -12.18 -14.26
N GLU A 82 -10.57 -12.68 -13.22
CA GLU A 82 -12.00 -12.95 -13.25
C GLU A 82 -12.83 -11.67 -13.47
N MET A 83 -12.56 -10.61 -12.71
CA MET A 83 -13.32 -9.36 -12.84
C MET A 83 -13.13 -8.70 -14.22
N ARG A 84 -11.93 -8.77 -14.79
CA ARG A 84 -11.67 -8.26 -16.16
C ARG A 84 -12.45 -9.09 -17.18
N ASP A 85 -12.47 -10.41 -17.03
CA ASP A 85 -13.17 -11.30 -17.95
C ASP A 85 -14.70 -11.12 -17.88
N GLU A 86 -15.22 -10.72 -16.71
CA GLU A 86 -16.60 -10.24 -16.52
C GLU A 86 -16.84 -8.80 -17.03
N GLY A 87 -15.83 -8.16 -17.62
CA GLY A 87 -15.92 -6.86 -18.25
C GLY A 87 -15.86 -5.66 -17.30
N MET A 88 -15.35 -5.84 -16.08
CA MET A 88 -15.10 -4.73 -15.15
C MET A 88 -14.02 -3.80 -15.71
N GLU A 89 -14.22 -2.50 -15.57
CA GLU A 89 -13.20 -1.49 -15.82
C GLU A 89 -12.99 -0.67 -14.55
N VAL A 90 -11.73 -0.55 -14.13
CA VAL A 90 -11.36 0.14 -12.90
C VAL A 90 -10.94 1.57 -13.22
N GLU A 91 -11.56 2.54 -12.57
CA GLU A 91 -11.11 3.94 -12.66
C GLU A 91 -10.01 4.21 -11.63
N THR A 92 -10.22 3.75 -10.39
CA THR A 92 -9.29 3.94 -9.27
C THR A 92 -9.23 2.70 -8.39
N HIS A 93 -8.02 2.29 -8.01
CA HIS A 93 -7.77 1.22 -7.05
C HIS A 93 -7.00 1.72 -5.83
N TRP A 94 -7.56 1.50 -4.64
CA TRP A 94 -6.94 1.77 -3.35
C TRP A 94 -6.24 0.53 -2.82
N GLN A 95 -4.96 0.66 -2.50
CA GLN A 95 -4.15 -0.44 -1.96
C GLN A 95 -3.13 0.03 -0.92
N VAL A 96 -2.41 -0.92 -0.34
CA VAL A 96 -1.21 -0.64 0.46
C VAL A 96 -0.07 -0.24 -0.47
N ALA A 97 0.85 0.60 0.01
CA ALA A 97 2.07 0.96 -0.71
C ALA A 97 3.08 -0.22 -0.71
N ASP A 98 2.75 -1.28 -1.44
CA ASP A 98 3.64 -2.39 -1.79
C ASP A 98 3.81 -2.43 -3.31
N LEU A 99 5.06 -2.40 -3.77
CA LEU A 99 5.40 -2.41 -5.19
C LEU A 99 4.95 -3.69 -5.90
N THR A 100 4.77 -4.78 -5.15
CA THR A 100 4.33 -6.06 -5.73
C THR A 100 2.85 -6.03 -6.09
N SER A 101 1.97 -5.51 -5.24
CA SER A 101 0.53 -5.47 -5.51
C SER A 101 0.21 -4.54 -6.68
N GLU A 102 0.87 -3.39 -6.77
CA GLU A 102 0.72 -2.47 -7.91
C GLU A 102 1.08 -3.12 -9.23
N LYS A 103 2.19 -3.87 -9.27
CA LYS A 103 2.63 -4.57 -10.48
C LYS A 103 1.59 -5.57 -10.96
N PHE A 104 0.99 -6.34 -10.05
CA PHE A 104 -0.05 -7.29 -10.41
C PHE A 104 -1.33 -6.59 -10.87
N PHE A 105 -1.75 -5.51 -10.20
CA PHE A 105 -2.90 -4.73 -10.63
C PHE A 105 -2.72 -4.14 -12.05
N ARG A 106 -1.56 -3.52 -12.31
CA ARG A 106 -1.26 -2.89 -13.61
C ARG A 106 -1.19 -3.87 -14.78
N LYS A 107 -1.00 -5.17 -14.52
CA LYS A 107 -1.07 -6.22 -15.56
C LYS A 107 -2.48 -6.31 -16.17
N TYR A 108 -3.51 -6.05 -15.39
CA TYR A 108 -4.92 -6.14 -15.82
C TYR A 108 -5.51 -4.77 -16.12
N PHE A 109 -5.09 -3.74 -15.38
CA PHE A 109 -5.66 -2.40 -15.42
C PHE A 109 -4.55 -1.34 -15.53
N PRO A 110 -3.85 -1.24 -16.67
CA PRO A 110 -2.66 -0.39 -16.82
C PRO A 110 -2.97 1.11 -16.75
N GLU A 111 -4.11 1.53 -17.29
CA GLU A 111 -4.55 2.93 -17.39
C GLU A 111 -5.24 3.44 -16.12
N SER A 112 -5.53 2.54 -15.18
CA SER A 112 -6.25 2.87 -13.95
C SER A 112 -5.38 3.59 -12.94
N LYS A 113 -6.01 4.41 -12.11
CA LYS A 113 -5.33 5.13 -11.03
C LYS A 113 -5.07 4.19 -9.87
N VAL A 114 -3.92 4.36 -9.24
CA VAL A 114 -3.53 3.62 -8.04
C VAL A 114 -3.33 4.62 -6.92
N MET A 115 -4.13 4.46 -5.87
CA MET A 115 -4.10 5.30 -4.67
C MET A 115 -3.62 4.46 -3.49
N TYR A 116 -2.92 5.10 -2.55
CA TYR A 116 -2.43 4.43 -1.36
C TYR A 116 -3.28 4.75 -0.14
N CYS A 117 -3.55 3.74 0.68
CA CYS A 117 -4.25 3.92 1.94
C CYS A 117 -3.52 4.92 2.84
N GLY A 118 -4.18 6.04 3.18
CA GLY A 118 -3.62 7.10 4.03
C GLY A 118 -3.07 6.60 5.36
N GLY A 119 -3.69 5.59 5.98
CA GLY A 119 -3.16 4.96 7.21
C GLY A 119 -1.79 4.28 7.01
N HIS A 120 -1.59 3.64 5.86
CA HIS A 120 -0.30 3.02 5.51
C HIS A 120 0.73 4.08 5.12
N VAL A 121 0.33 5.09 4.35
CA VAL A 121 1.17 6.25 4.00
C VAL A 121 1.65 6.96 5.25
N GLY A 122 0.75 7.28 6.18
CA GLY A 122 1.11 7.95 7.44
C GLY A 122 2.02 7.11 8.34
N ARG A 123 1.81 5.78 8.38
CA ARG A 123 2.73 4.87 9.09
C ARG A 123 4.11 4.80 8.43
N ALA A 124 4.16 4.78 7.10
CA ALA A 124 5.41 4.77 6.34
C ALA A 124 6.18 6.08 6.54
N HIS A 125 5.50 7.22 6.47
CA HIS A 125 6.05 8.55 6.79
C HIS A 125 6.69 8.55 8.19
N GLY A 126 5.95 8.04 9.19
CA GLY A 126 6.46 7.90 10.54
C GLY A 126 7.76 7.09 10.64
N LYS A 127 7.82 5.92 9.97
CA LYS A 127 9.03 5.08 9.93
C LYS A 127 10.20 5.76 9.21
N GLN A 128 9.93 6.58 8.20
CA GLN A 128 10.97 7.34 7.50
C GLN A 128 11.58 8.41 8.41
N LEU A 129 10.75 9.13 9.17
CA LEU A 129 11.22 10.08 10.19
C LEU A 129 12.08 9.40 11.26
N ASP A 130 11.64 8.25 11.77
CA ASP A 130 12.38 7.48 12.76
C ASP A 130 13.76 7.02 12.21
N LYS A 131 13.82 6.61 10.92
CA LYS A 131 15.07 6.28 10.24
C LYS A 131 15.98 7.50 10.08
N LEU A 132 15.43 8.63 9.65
CA LEU A 132 16.17 9.89 9.46
C LEU A 132 16.76 10.39 10.78
N ALA A 133 16.00 10.31 11.87
CA ALA A 133 16.46 10.69 13.20
C ALA A 133 17.68 9.88 13.67
N ALA A 134 17.85 8.65 13.18
CA ALA A 134 18.99 7.80 13.49
C ALA A 134 20.22 8.01 12.57
N MET A 135 20.10 8.75 11.47
CA MET A 135 21.20 8.94 10.51
C MET A 135 22.17 10.05 10.96
N LYS A 136 23.48 9.75 10.93
CA LYS A 136 24.56 10.73 11.22
C LYS A 136 24.92 11.57 9.99
N THR A 137 24.97 10.90 8.85
CA THR A 137 25.25 11.42 7.51
C THR A 137 24.39 10.64 6.53
N PHE A 138 24.07 11.26 5.39
CA PHE A 138 23.37 10.57 4.32
C PHE A 138 24.32 9.62 3.60
N SER A 139 23.90 8.37 3.39
CA SER A 139 24.69 7.42 2.60
C SER A 139 24.69 7.82 1.12
N LYS A 140 25.72 7.43 0.37
CA LYS A 140 25.79 7.67 -1.09
C LYS A 140 24.55 7.15 -1.83
N GLY A 141 24.03 5.99 -1.40
CA GLY A 141 22.80 5.42 -1.96
C GLY A 141 21.54 6.23 -1.63
N TYR A 142 21.49 6.87 -0.45
CA TYR A 142 20.41 7.79 -0.10
C TYR A 142 20.49 9.08 -0.94
N GLN A 143 21.68 9.68 -1.04
CA GLN A 143 21.94 10.87 -1.87
C GLN A 143 21.56 10.61 -3.33
N LYS A 144 21.95 9.46 -3.89
CA LYS A 144 21.59 9.09 -5.27
C LYS A 144 20.07 8.98 -5.49
N ARG A 145 19.33 8.47 -4.50
CA ARG A 145 17.86 8.37 -4.56
C ARG A 145 17.15 9.71 -4.38
N HIS A 146 17.81 10.66 -3.71
CA HIS A 146 17.27 11.97 -3.35
C HIS A 146 18.13 13.09 -3.96
N LYS A 147 18.49 12.92 -5.25
CA LYS A 147 19.41 13.79 -5.99
C LYS A 147 18.92 15.23 -6.14
N ASP A 148 17.62 15.45 -6.01
CA ASP A 148 16.99 16.78 -6.11
C ASP A 148 17.21 17.62 -4.85
N TYR A 149 17.74 17.02 -3.78
CA TYR A 149 18.05 17.68 -2.52
C TYR A 149 19.56 17.76 -2.31
N GLU A 150 20.04 18.91 -1.83
CA GLU A 150 21.45 19.13 -1.46
C GLU A 150 21.75 18.47 -0.11
N LEU A 151 22.10 17.18 -0.14
CA LEU A 151 22.26 16.33 1.06
C LEU A 151 23.72 16.06 1.44
N ASP A 152 24.67 16.35 0.55
CA ASP A 152 26.10 16.15 0.71
C ASP A 152 26.73 17.04 1.81
N LYS A 153 26.17 18.23 2.00
CA LYS A 153 26.63 19.21 3.00
C LYS A 153 25.96 19.04 4.37
N LEU A 154 24.93 18.20 4.48
CA LEU A 154 24.17 18.01 5.71
C LEU A 154 24.79 16.92 6.58
N LYS A 155 25.22 17.31 7.79
CA LYS A 155 25.75 16.40 8.82
C LYS A 155 25.05 16.69 10.15
N CYS A 156 24.91 15.67 10.99
CA CYS A 156 24.42 15.85 12.35
C CYS A 156 25.34 16.82 13.12
N HIS A 157 24.78 17.80 13.85
CA HIS A 157 25.56 18.73 14.67
C HIS A 157 26.40 18.01 15.75
N CYS A 158 25.98 16.82 16.18
CA CYS A 158 26.69 15.99 17.15
C CYS A 158 27.82 15.15 16.52
N THR A 159 28.10 15.30 15.22
CA THR A 159 29.24 14.62 14.58
C THR A 159 30.55 15.04 15.26
N GLY A 160 31.34 14.07 15.74
CA GLY A 160 32.56 14.32 16.51
C GLY A 160 32.36 14.51 18.03
N LYS A 161 31.11 14.43 18.53
CA LYS A 161 30.75 14.42 19.97
C LYS A 161 30.20 13.04 20.38
N GLN A 162 29.92 12.82 21.68
CA GLN A 162 29.20 11.62 22.13
C GLN A 162 27.75 11.64 21.62
N HIS A 163 27.45 10.75 20.67
CA HIS A 163 26.14 10.68 20.02
C HIS A 163 25.29 9.55 20.64
N SER A 164 24.26 9.89 21.42
CA SER A 164 23.20 8.96 21.82
C SER A 164 22.24 8.67 20.67
N ALA A 165 21.48 7.58 20.72
CA ALA A 165 20.41 7.31 19.74
C ALA A 165 19.33 8.42 19.68
N THR A 166 19.33 9.34 20.66
CA THR A 166 18.41 10.49 20.77
C THR A 166 19.05 11.83 20.36
N CYS A 167 20.28 11.83 19.85
CA CYS A 167 21.00 13.01 19.33
C CYS A 167 20.46 13.57 18.03
N GLY A 168 19.58 12.84 17.33
CA GLY A 168 19.07 13.24 16.04
C GLY A 168 18.49 14.66 16.08
N CYS A 169 18.71 15.43 15.02
CA CYS A 169 18.08 16.75 14.84
C CYS A 169 16.54 16.66 14.94
N LEU A 170 15.97 15.49 14.65
CA LEU A 170 14.57 15.15 14.83
C LEU A 170 14.35 14.45 16.17
N ARG A 171 13.93 15.21 17.18
CA ARG A 171 13.60 14.66 18.51
C ARG A 171 12.26 13.89 18.48
N PRO A 172 12.02 12.95 19.40
CA PRO A 172 10.75 12.21 19.47
C PRO A 172 9.50 13.11 19.50
N LYS A 173 9.56 14.25 20.21
CA LYS A 173 8.47 15.24 20.22
C LYS A 173 8.21 15.83 18.84
N THR A 174 9.26 16.20 18.10
CA THR A 174 9.17 16.71 16.73
C THR A 174 8.57 15.66 15.79
N ILE A 175 9.06 14.42 15.87
CA ILE A 175 8.54 13.31 15.05
C ILE A 175 7.05 13.07 15.35
N LYS A 176 6.65 13.09 16.63
CA LYS A 176 5.24 12.98 17.03
C LYS A 176 4.40 14.09 16.40
N GLN A 177 4.86 15.34 16.46
CA GLN A 177 4.14 16.47 15.86
C GLN A 177 4.05 16.35 14.33
N MET A 178 5.12 15.94 13.66
CA MET A 178 5.11 15.71 12.21
C MET A 178 4.14 14.58 11.82
N LYS A 179 4.10 13.47 12.59
CA LYS A 179 3.12 12.38 12.42
C LYS A 179 1.68 12.90 12.54
N ILE A 180 1.40 13.76 13.53
CA ILE A 180 0.07 14.37 13.73
C ILE A 180 -0.29 15.31 12.58
N ASN A 181 0.61 16.21 12.20
CA ASN A 181 0.37 17.18 11.13
C ASN A 181 0.12 16.47 9.79
N HIS A 182 0.91 15.44 9.48
CA HIS A 182 0.72 14.65 8.26
C HIS A 182 -0.61 13.88 8.29
N PHE A 183 -0.99 13.30 9.43
CA PHE A 183 -2.31 12.67 9.57
C PHE A 183 -3.45 13.68 9.40
N ALA A 184 -3.34 14.88 9.98
CA ALA A 184 -4.33 15.93 9.80
C ALA A 184 -4.46 16.34 8.31
N ALA A 185 -3.34 16.46 7.60
CA ALA A 185 -3.35 16.73 6.16
C ALA A 185 -4.05 15.61 5.36
N LEU A 186 -3.82 14.33 5.71
CA LEU A 186 -4.49 13.19 5.07
C LEU A 186 -6.00 13.12 5.39
N VAL A 187 -6.43 13.56 6.58
CA VAL A 187 -7.85 13.65 6.91
C VAL A 187 -8.52 14.82 6.18
N GLN A 188 -7.77 15.90 5.94
CA GLN A 188 -8.25 17.11 5.28
C GLN A 188 -8.14 17.07 3.74
N SER A 189 -7.48 16.06 3.15
CA SER A 189 -7.29 15.95 1.69
C SER A 189 -8.55 15.59 0.90
N GLY A 190 -9.71 15.53 1.55
CA GLY A 190 -11.02 15.27 0.96
C GLY A 190 -11.34 13.77 0.91
N THR A 191 -12.63 13.43 0.89
CA THR A 191 -13.14 12.04 0.88
C THR A 191 -13.93 11.71 -0.38
N ASP A 192 -13.94 12.62 -1.36
CA ASP A 192 -14.77 12.51 -2.55
C ASP A 192 -14.08 11.61 -3.59
N ALA A 193 -14.66 10.43 -3.80
CA ALA A 193 -14.19 9.46 -4.77
C ALA A 193 -14.09 10.03 -6.19
N THR A 194 -14.96 10.97 -6.57
CA THR A 194 -14.94 11.66 -7.86
C THR A 194 -13.79 12.65 -8.00
N LEU A 195 -13.37 13.30 -6.91
CA LEU A 195 -12.18 14.18 -6.89
C LEU A 195 -10.88 13.37 -6.90
N CYS A 196 -10.84 12.24 -6.19
CA CYS A 196 -9.71 11.30 -6.20
C CYS A 196 -9.58 10.56 -7.55
N ALA A 197 -10.68 10.45 -8.30
CA ALA A 197 -10.73 9.82 -9.61
C ALA A 197 -10.44 10.77 -10.79
N ASN A 198 -10.09 12.05 -10.58
CA ASN A 198 -9.78 13.03 -11.65
C ASN A 198 -8.27 13.32 -11.81
N PRO A 199 -7.72 13.48 -13.03
CA PRO A 199 -6.26 13.51 -13.26
C PRO A 199 -5.56 14.82 -12.87
N GLY A 200 -6.32 15.84 -12.42
CA GLY A 200 -5.80 17.17 -12.10
C GLY A 200 -5.67 17.48 -10.60
N THR A 201 -6.16 16.59 -9.73
CA THR A 201 -6.16 16.80 -8.28
C THR A 201 -5.08 15.94 -7.66
N ILE A 202 -3.91 16.55 -7.44
CA ILE A 202 -3.01 16.08 -6.39
C ILE A 202 -3.73 16.41 -5.08
N SER A 203 -4.41 15.43 -4.50
CA SER A 203 -4.62 15.45 -3.05
C SER A 203 -4.14 14.11 -2.49
N CYS A 204 -3.35 14.22 -1.43
CA CYS A 204 -2.60 13.15 -0.78
C CYS A 204 -3.48 11.99 -0.32
#